data_AF-A0A257N3N0-F1
#
_entry.id   AF-A0A257N3N0-F1
#
_cell.length_a   1.000
_cell.length_b   1.000
_cell.length_c   1.000
_cell.angle_alpha   90.00
_cell.angle_beta   90.00
_cell.angle_gamma   90.00
#
_symmetry.space_group_name_H-M   'P 1'
#
loop_
_entity.id
_entity.type
_entity.pdbx_description
1 polymer ?
#
loop_
_entity_poly.entity_id
_entity_poly.type
_entity_poly.pdbx_seq_one_letter_code
_entity_poly.pdbx_strand_id
1 'polypeptide(L)'
;MKFSKLTMAIAVALTASVSSSAFAIDLYVDTTTKQIYAEPGKGRELMGSFEKVGDHVPHKGEHDFIDAAAIHQDLELKENEIKALQEHITEAEKVKVSMDNNGLQVRSADDNFKFRLGGRIHADASYHSGEIRSRFC
;
A
#
# COMPACT_ATOMS: atom_id res chain seq x y z
N MET A 1 -6.45 65.38 -49.35
CA MET A 1 -6.61 64.93 -47.95
C MET A 1 -8.04 65.26 -47.52
N LYS A 2 -8.88 64.48 -46.84
CA LYS A 2 -8.92 63.11 -46.30
C LYS A 2 -10.42 62.88 -45.98
N PHE A 3 -11.08 61.84 -46.52
CA PHE A 3 -12.42 61.44 -46.06
C PHE A 3 -12.23 60.48 -44.88
N SER A 4 -12.69 60.85 -43.70
CA SER A 4 -12.74 59.93 -42.56
C SER A 4 -13.93 60.32 -41.68
N LYS A 5 -14.56 59.28 -41.10
CA LYS A 5 -15.62 59.34 -40.08
C LYS A 5 -17.06 59.34 -40.61
N LEU A 6 -17.37 58.40 -41.50
CA LEU A 6 -18.75 57.93 -41.69
C LEU A 6 -19.01 56.77 -40.71
N THR A 7 -19.81 57.05 -39.68
CA THR A 7 -20.85 56.17 -39.15
C THR A 7 -20.45 54.74 -38.76
N MET A 8 -19.65 54.64 -37.71
CA MET A 8 -19.61 53.45 -36.86
C MET A 8 -20.73 53.59 -35.81
N ALA A 9 -21.96 53.15 -36.14
CA ALA A 9 -23.10 53.15 -35.21
C ALA A 9 -24.04 51.96 -35.43
N ILE A 10 -23.50 50.80 -35.83
CA ILE A 10 -24.19 49.50 -35.79
C ILE A 10 -23.60 48.76 -34.59
N ALA A 11 -23.93 49.18 -33.38
CA ALA A 11 -23.32 48.59 -32.19
C ALA A 11 -24.15 48.80 -30.93
N VAL A 12 -25.41 48.34 -30.87
CA VAL A 12 -26.07 48.11 -29.58
C VAL A 12 -27.02 46.91 -29.65
N ALA A 13 -26.75 45.92 -28.81
CA ALA A 13 -27.69 44.93 -28.23
C ALA A 13 -28.10 43.67 -29.00
N LEU A 14 -27.17 43.02 -29.72
CA LEU A 14 -27.22 41.57 -30.01
C LEU A 14 -26.55 40.72 -28.91
N THR A 15 -26.70 41.09 -27.64
CA THR A 15 -25.97 40.43 -26.55
C THR A 15 -26.87 40.11 -25.37
N ALA A 16 -27.75 39.12 -25.58
CA ALA A 16 -28.25 38.29 -24.50
C ALA A 16 -28.07 36.82 -24.89
N SER A 17 -26.88 36.44 -25.34
CA SER A 17 -26.46 35.05 -25.31
C SER A 17 -26.12 34.73 -23.86
N VAL A 18 -27.06 34.16 -23.12
CA VAL A 18 -26.76 33.44 -21.88
C VAL A 18 -25.87 32.26 -22.28
N SER A 19 -24.56 32.50 -22.24
CA SER A 19 -23.54 31.46 -22.29
C SER A 19 -23.72 30.63 -21.02
N SER A 20 -24.55 29.59 -21.08
CA SER A 20 -24.58 28.57 -20.02
C SER A 20 -23.24 27.84 -20.11
N SER A 21 -22.27 28.33 -19.34
CA SER A 21 -21.00 27.64 -19.12
C SER A 21 -21.29 26.47 -18.19
N ALA A 22 -21.74 25.35 -18.77
CA ALA A 22 -21.71 24.07 -18.09
C ALA A 22 -20.23 23.66 -17.99
N PHE A 23 -19.63 23.89 -16.82
CA PHE A 23 -18.21 23.64 -16.57
C PHE A 23 -17.87 22.17 -16.33
N ALA A 24 -18.80 21.24 -16.52
CA ALA A 24 -18.60 19.82 -16.30
C ALA A 24 -18.98 19.00 -17.55
N ILE A 25 -18.07 18.14 -18.00
CA ILE A 25 -18.25 17.21 -19.12
C ILE A 25 -18.28 15.79 -18.55
N ASP A 26 -19.35 15.05 -18.81
CA ASP A 26 -19.43 13.63 -18.48
C ASP A 26 -18.68 12.82 -19.54
N LEU A 27 -17.69 12.05 -19.10
CA LEU A 27 -16.86 11.23 -19.99
C LEU A 27 -17.23 9.76 -19.82
N TYR A 28 -17.38 9.05 -20.93
CA TYR A 28 -17.69 7.63 -21.01
C TYR A 28 -16.57 6.88 -21.74
N VAL A 29 -16.25 5.67 -21.32
CA VAL A 29 -15.27 4.80 -22.00
C VAL A 29 -15.94 3.59 -22.61
N ASP A 30 -15.59 3.27 -23.86
CA ASP A 30 -15.92 1.98 -24.45
C ASP A 30 -14.91 0.94 -23.96
N THR A 31 -15.40 -0.08 -23.25
CA THR A 31 -14.55 -1.12 -22.65
C THR A 31 -13.80 -1.95 -23.69
N THR A 32 -14.27 -1.98 -24.94
CA THR A 32 -13.74 -2.76 -26.05
C THR A 32 -12.68 -1.99 -26.82
N THR A 33 -13.00 -0.75 -27.23
CA THR A 33 -12.12 0.06 -28.08
C THR A 33 -11.20 0.99 -27.29
N LYS A 34 -11.43 1.13 -25.97
CA LYS A 34 -10.73 2.07 -25.06
C LYS A 34 -10.83 3.54 -25.50
N GLN A 35 -11.82 3.87 -26.31
CA GLN A 35 -12.09 5.24 -26.74
C GLN A 35 -12.98 5.97 -25.73
N ILE A 36 -12.77 7.29 -25.64
CA ILE A 36 -13.51 8.17 -24.73
C ILE A 36 -14.56 8.95 -25.52
N TYR A 37 -15.77 9.02 -25.00
CA TYR A 37 -16.93 9.70 -25.58
C TYR A 37 -17.57 10.65 -24.57
N ALA A 38 -18.15 11.74 -25.03
CA ALA A 38 -18.92 12.66 -24.20
C ALA A 38 -20.41 12.29 -24.08
N GLU A 39 -20.84 11.22 -24.76
CA GLU A 39 -22.24 10.79 -24.82
C GLU A 39 -22.40 9.32 -24.42
N PRO A 40 -23.49 8.97 -23.71
CA PRO A 40 -23.80 7.59 -23.36
C PRO A 40 -24.06 6.73 -24.61
N GLY A 41 -23.74 5.44 -24.53
CA GLY A 41 -23.89 4.50 -25.66
C GLY A 41 -23.78 3.04 -25.24
N LYS A 42 -24.14 2.12 -26.14
CA LYS A 42 -24.13 0.68 -25.85
C LYS A 42 -22.69 0.19 -25.59
N GLY A 43 -22.45 -0.35 -24.40
CA GLY A 43 -21.11 -0.81 -23.98
C GLY A 43 -20.18 0.32 -23.52
N ARG A 44 -20.72 1.53 -23.30
CA ARG A 44 -19.97 2.65 -22.73
C ARG A 44 -20.25 2.73 -21.23
N GLU A 45 -19.18 2.83 -20.45
CA GLU A 45 -19.22 2.97 -19.00
C GLU A 45 -18.88 4.41 -18.61
N LEU A 46 -19.62 4.99 -17.66
CA LEU A 46 -19.40 6.36 -17.20
C LEU A 46 -18.11 6.44 -16.36
N MET A 47 -17.17 7.27 -16.77
CA MET A 47 -15.91 7.51 -16.05
C MET A 47 -16.04 8.62 -14.99
N GLY A 48 -17.09 9.46 -15.08
CA GLY A 48 -17.35 10.56 -14.16
C GLY A 48 -17.57 11.89 -14.87
N SER A 49 -17.77 12.94 -14.07
CA SER A 49 -17.95 14.31 -14.53
C SER A 49 -16.66 15.10 -14.31
N PHE A 50 -16.13 15.69 -15.38
CA PHE A 50 -14.81 16.33 -15.37
C PHE A 50 -14.93 17.82 -15.67
N GLU A 51 -14.28 18.64 -14.86
CA GLU A 51 -14.18 20.07 -15.08
C GLU A 51 -12.92 20.42 -15.89
N LYS A 52 -13.08 21.27 -16.90
CA LYS A 52 -11.94 21.75 -17.70
C LYS A 52 -11.15 22.75 -16.87
N VAL A 53 -10.03 22.32 -16.31
CA VAL A 53 -9.01 23.21 -15.76
C VAL A 53 -8.31 23.91 -16.93
N GLY A 54 -8.70 25.16 -17.23
CA GLY A 54 -8.08 25.97 -18.29
C GLY A 54 -6.60 26.29 -17.99
N ASP A 55 -5.89 26.82 -19.00
CA ASP A 55 -4.46 27.24 -18.99
C ASP A 55 -4.16 28.42 -18.04
N HIS A 56 -4.72 28.40 -16.84
CA HIS A 56 -4.51 29.37 -15.80
C HIS A 56 -3.70 28.73 -14.68
N VAL A 57 -2.52 29.33 -14.46
CA VAL A 57 -1.72 29.44 -13.24
C VAL A 57 -2.27 28.60 -12.08
N PRO A 58 -1.48 27.67 -11.52
CA PRO A 58 -1.94 26.61 -10.65
C PRO A 58 -3.02 27.12 -9.71
N HIS A 59 -4.26 26.74 -10.00
CA HIS A 59 -5.31 26.79 -9.02
C HIS A 59 -4.81 25.95 -7.88
N LYS A 60 -4.41 26.66 -6.82
CA LYS A 60 -4.10 26.15 -5.50
C LYS A 60 -5.19 25.13 -5.23
N GLY A 61 -4.82 23.87 -5.39
CA GLY A 61 -5.70 22.77 -5.08
C GLY A 61 -6.21 23.04 -3.68
N GLU A 62 -7.48 22.74 -3.49
CA GLU A 62 -7.90 22.03 -2.31
C GLU A 62 -7.13 20.69 -2.29
N HIS A 63 -5.81 20.78 -2.10
CA HIS A 63 -5.16 19.88 -1.20
C HIS A 63 -5.85 20.18 0.11
N ASP A 64 -6.64 19.22 0.60
CA ASP A 64 -6.70 18.98 2.02
C ASP A 64 -5.33 19.36 2.56
N PHE A 65 -5.26 20.48 3.26
CA PHE A 65 -4.04 20.93 3.87
C PHE A 65 -3.69 19.75 4.76
N ILE A 66 -2.73 18.93 4.32
CA ILE A 66 -2.16 17.94 5.18
C ILE A 66 -1.55 18.79 6.27
N ASP A 67 -2.27 18.90 7.38
CA ASP A 67 -1.96 19.79 8.47
C ASP A 67 -0.56 19.37 8.90
N ALA A 68 0.45 20.17 8.56
CA ALA A 68 1.83 19.77 8.80
C ALA A 68 2.02 19.42 10.29
N ALA A 69 1.26 20.08 11.16
CA ALA A 69 1.14 19.77 12.58
C ALA A 69 0.60 18.35 12.87
N ALA A 70 -0.41 17.87 12.15
CA ALA A 70 -0.94 16.51 12.27
C ALA A 70 0.05 15.47 11.74
N ILE A 71 0.79 15.77 10.66
CA ILE A 71 1.88 14.92 10.17
C ILE A 71 3.01 14.86 11.21
N HIS A 72 3.39 16.00 11.80
CA HIS A 72 4.45 16.05 12.82
C HIS A 72 4.07 15.25 14.07
N GLN A 73 2.82 15.31 14.53
CA GLN A 73 2.36 14.49 15.65
C GLN A 73 2.38 12.99 15.33
N ASP A 74 1.92 12.58 14.15
CA ASP A 74 1.93 11.18 13.73
C ASP A 74 3.38 10.65 13.55
N LEU A 75 4.29 11.51 13.08
CA LEU A 75 5.72 11.19 12.99
C LEU A 75 6.37 11.03 14.38
N GLU A 76 6.06 11.92 15.33
CA GLU A 76 6.58 11.84 16.70
C GLU A 76 6.05 10.61 17.46
N LEU A 77 4.77 10.26 17.27
CA LEU A 77 4.19 9.03 17.81
C LEU A 77 4.89 7.79 17.24
N LYS A 78 5.07 7.74 15.92
CA LYS A 78 5.78 6.64 15.24
C LYS A 78 7.25 6.56 15.64
N GLU A 79 7.93 7.68 15.87
CA GLU A 79 9.32 7.68 16.33
C GLU A 79 9.46 7.08 17.74
N ASN A 80 8.53 7.39 18.64
CA ASN A 80 8.48 6.78 19.97
C ASN A 80 8.16 5.28 19.92
N GLU A 81 7.23 4.86 19.06
CA GLU A 81 6.92 3.45 18.84
C GLU A 81 8.10 2.69 18.24
N ILE A 82 8.79 3.26 17.25
CA ILE A 82 10.00 2.68 16.66
C ILE A 82 11.10 2.54 17.71
N LYS A 83 11.30 3.55 18.57
CA LYS A 83 12.28 3.50 19.65
C LYS A 83 11.95 2.39 20.65
N ALA A 84 10.69 2.26 21.06
CA ALA A 84 10.26 1.18 21.95
C ALA A 84 10.43 -0.20 21.31
N LEU A 85 10.04 -0.36 20.04
CA LEU A 85 10.23 -1.60 19.30
C LEU A 85 11.71 -1.95 19.14
N GLN A 86 12.57 -0.95 18.93
CA GLN A 86 14.00 -1.16 18.79
C GLN A 86 14.65 -1.57 20.12
N GLU A 87 14.23 -0.99 21.24
CA GLU A 87 14.64 -1.45 22.58
C GLU A 87 14.24 -2.92 22.82
N HIS A 88 13.00 -3.30 22.47
CA HIS A 88 12.56 -4.70 22.56
C HIS A 88 13.26 -5.64 21.57
N ILE A 89 13.65 -5.17 20.38
CA ILE A 89 14.45 -5.95 19.43
C ILE A 89 15.87 -6.11 19.97
N THR A 90 16.48 -5.07 20.55
CA THR A 90 17.81 -5.21 21.18
C THR A 90 17.77 -6.12 22.42
N GLU A 91 16.64 -6.21 23.10
CA GLU A 91 16.44 -7.15 24.20
C GLU A 91 16.19 -8.58 23.71
N ALA A 92 15.42 -8.75 22.62
CA ALA A 92 15.20 -10.05 21.99
C ALA A 92 16.45 -10.58 21.28
N GLU A 93 17.28 -9.72 20.70
CA GLU A 93 18.57 -10.06 20.08
C GLU A 93 19.59 -10.53 21.15
N LYS A 94 19.40 -10.13 22.42
CA LYS A 94 20.16 -10.72 23.54
C LYS A 94 19.86 -12.21 23.74
N VAL A 95 18.89 -12.79 23.06
CA VAL A 95 18.59 -14.22 23.14
C VAL A 95 18.84 -14.86 21.78
N LYS A 96 19.95 -15.60 21.68
CA LYS A 96 20.33 -16.34 20.48
C LYS A 96 19.63 -17.69 20.47
N VAL A 97 18.64 -17.84 19.60
CA VAL A 97 17.98 -19.13 19.32
C VAL A 97 18.68 -19.79 18.13
N SER A 98 19.18 -21.01 18.32
CA SER A 98 19.86 -21.78 17.27
C SER A 98 19.38 -23.23 17.28
N MET A 99 19.26 -23.85 16.10
CA MET A 99 18.97 -25.27 15.95
C MET A 99 20.22 -25.96 15.40
N ASP A 100 20.70 -27.02 16.06
CA ASP A 100 21.82 -27.83 15.58
C ASP A 100 21.57 -29.33 15.73
N ASN A 101 22.59 -30.15 15.45
CA ASN A 101 22.52 -31.61 15.49
C ASN A 101 22.12 -32.19 16.87
N ASN A 102 22.14 -31.38 17.92
CA ASN A 102 21.74 -31.78 19.26
C ASN A 102 20.35 -31.25 19.67
N GLY A 103 19.61 -30.64 18.73
CA GLY A 103 18.28 -30.10 18.94
C GLY A 103 18.27 -28.58 19.10
N LEU A 104 17.23 -28.09 19.76
CA LEU A 104 17.01 -26.66 19.94
C LEU A 104 17.89 -26.12 21.07
N GLN A 105 18.61 -25.02 20.82
CA GLN A 105 19.44 -24.36 21.82
C GLN A 105 19.08 -22.89 21.91
N VAL A 106 18.89 -22.43 23.13
CA VAL A 106 18.66 -21.02 23.46
C VAL A 106 19.83 -20.56 24.32
N ARG A 107 20.54 -19.53 23.88
CA ARG A 107 21.66 -18.92 24.60
C ARG A 107 21.34 -17.46 24.90
N SER A 108 21.72 -17.01 26.09
CA SER A 108 21.85 -15.57 26.37
C SER A 108 22.99 -14.97 25.56
N ALA A 109 22.96 -13.68 25.25
CA ALA A 109 23.92 -13.03 24.35
C ALA A 109 25.32 -12.94 24.91
N ASP A 110 25.42 -12.93 26.25
CA ASP A 110 26.65 -13.01 27.02
C ASP A 110 27.17 -14.46 27.19
N ASP A 111 26.46 -15.44 26.62
CA ASP A 111 26.74 -16.88 26.73
C ASP A 111 26.79 -17.43 28.17
N ASN A 112 26.35 -16.66 29.17
CA ASN A 112 26.33 -17.07 30.58
C ASN A 112 25.23 -18.08 30.91
N PHE A 113 24.13 -18.06 30.14
CA PHE A 113 23.01 -19.00 30.29
C PHE A 113 22.75 -19.73 28.97
N LYS A 114 22.62 -21.06 29.06
CA LYS A 114 22.35 -21.92 27.91
C LYS A 114 21.32 -22.99 28.26
N PHE A 115 20.19 -22.96 27.59
CA PHE A 115 19.16 -23.99 27.63
C PHE A 115 19.24 -24.84 26.36
N ARG A 116 19.15 -26.16 26.49
CA ARG A 116 19.19 -27.10 25.36
C ARG A 116 18.06 -28.10 25.50
N LEU A 117 17.26 -28.22 24.45
CA LEU A 117 16.20 -29.21 24.34
C LEU A 117 16.59 -30.23 23.27
N GLY A 118 16.88 -31.45 23.71
CA GLY A 118 17.24 -32.56 22.85
C GLY A 118 16.93 -33.90 23.51
N GLY A 119 17.03 -34.98 22.75
CA GLY A 119 16.76 -36.33 23.23
C GLY A 119 17.43 -37.37 22.34
N ARG A 120 17.49 -38.61 22.83
CA ARG A 120 17.90 -39.77 22.04
C ARG A 120 16.77 -40.78 22.07
N ILE A 121 16.37 -41.27 20.91
CA ILE A 121 15.39 -42.34 20.77
C ILE A 121 16.19 -43.60 20.47
N HIS A 122 16.12 -44.59 21.36
CA HIS A 122 16.60 -45.94 21.09
C HIS A 122 15.39 -46.80 20.75
N ALA A 123 15.37 -47.34 19.54
CA ALA A 123 14.34 -48.24 19.06
C ALA A 123 14.99 -49.59 18.82
N ASP A 124 14.82 -50.50 19.78
CA ASP A 124 15.37 -51.86 19.71
C ASP A 124 14.25 -52.86 19.50
N ALA A 125 14.52 -53.86 18.65
CA ALA A 125 13.70 -55.04 18.49
C ALA A 125 14.59 -56.26 18.74
N SER A 126 14.24 -57.08 19.72
CA SER A 126 14.94 -58.33 20.01
C SER A 126 13.98 -59.50 19.87
N TYR A 127 14.44 -60.56 19.19
CA TYR A 127 13.73 -61.82 19.09
C TYR A 127 14.64 -62.93 19.63
N HIS A 128 14.16 -63.64 20.65
CA HIS A 128 14.89 -64.73 21.27
C HIS A 128 14.14 -66.04 21.04
N SER A 129 14.71 -66.93 20.24
CA SER A 129 14.28 -68.33 20.17
C SER A 129 15.17 -69.16 21.10
N GLY A 130 14.60 -69.66 22.20
CA GLY A 130 15.31 -70.54 23.12
C GLY A 130 15.73 -71.85 22.44
N GLU A 131 16.98 -72.25 22.60
CA GLU A 131 17.47 -73.55 22.15
C GLU A 131 16.97 -74.64 23.09
N ILE A 132 16.03 -75.48 22.64
CA ILE A 132 15.65 -76.70 23.35
C ILE A 132 16.73 -77.74 23.08
N ARG A 133 17.74 -77.82 23.95
CA ARG A 133 18.70 -78.94 23.94
C ARG A 133 17.96 -80.23 24.31
N SER A 134 17.55 -81.00 23.31
CA SER A 134 17.15 -82.40 23.52
C SER A 134 18.38 -83.20 23.92
N ARG A 135 18.48 -83.47 25.23
CA ARG A 135 19.48 -84.39 25.78
C ARG A 135 18.94 -85.81 25.53
N PHE A 136 19.33 -86.44 24.42
CA PHE A 136 19.08 -87.86 24.21
C PHE A 136 20.12 -88.66 25.00
N CYS A 137 19.63 -89.50 25.92
CA CYS A 137 20.38 -90.51 26.66
C CYS A 137 20.84 -91.65 25.75
#